data_AF-A0A6L7KKG4-F1
#
_entry.id   AF-A0A6L7KKG4-F1
#
_cell.length_a   1.000
_cell.length_b   1.000
_cell.length_c   1.000
_cell.angle_alpha   90.00
_cell.angle_beta   90.00
_cell.angle_gamma   90.00
#
_symmetry.space_group_name_H-M   'P 1'
#
loop_
_entity.id
_entity.type
_entity.pdbx_description
1 polymer ?
#
loop_
_entity_poly.entity_id
_entity_poly.type
_entity_poly.pdbx_seq_one_letter_code
_entity_poly.pdbx_strand_id
1 'polypeptide(L)'
;MNDDAPGANDRVANDGEDTVRVTLSRKDCETLSELLSFCADVIADSDCPCEAFDRRIFQAEAWEDAFRALAESGPGITHELVVGQQGYVD
;
A
#
# COMPACT_ATOMS: atom_id res chain seq x y z
N MET A 1 12.82 -33.62 11.09
CA MET A 1 11.71 -32.74 11.51
C MET A 1 12.25 -31.34 11.34
N ASN A 2 11.87 -30.64 10.28
CA ASN A 2 12.17 -29.23 10.10
C ASN A 2 10.84 -28.50 10.18
N ASP A 3 10.70 -27.68 11.22
CA ASP A 3 9.60 -26.75 11.42
C ASP A 3 9.75 -25.61 10.43
N ASP A 4 9.02 -25.69 9.30
CA ASP A 4 8.74 -24.52 8.47
C ASP A 4 7.76 -23.63 9.24
N ALA A 5 8.21 -22.42 9.58
CA ALA A 5 7.37 -21.39 10.19
C ALA A 5 6.20 -21.06 9.24
N PRO A 6 4.93 -21.09 9.70
CA PRO A 6 3.78 -20.74 8.88
C PRO A 6 3.69 -19.22 8.80
N GLY A 7 4.52 -18.64 7.94
CA GLY A 7 4.45 -17.23 7.51
C GLY A 7 4.56 -17.10 5.99
N ALA A 8 4.34 -18.19 5.27
CA ALA A 8 4.25 -18.16 3.82
C ALA A 8 2.99 -17.37 3.45
N ASN A 9 3.20 -16.23 2.78
CA ASN A 9 2.16 -15.46 2.12
C ASN A 9 1.33 -16.43 1.25
N ASP A 10 0.16 -16.84 1.75
CA ASP A 10 -0.85 -17.57 0.98
C ASP A 10 -1.37 -16.61 -0.10
N ARG A 11 -0.64 -16.54 -1.21
CA ARG A 11 -1.08 -15.87 -2.44
C ARG A 11 -2.12 -16.78 -3.07
N VAL A 12 -3.37 -16.64 -2.64
CA VAL A 12 -4.50 -17.23 -3.34
C VAL A 12 -4.58 -16.52 -4.68
N ALA A 13 -4.26 -17.23 -5.77
CA ALA A 13 -4.40 -16.70 -7.12
C ALA A 13 -5.86 -16.35 -7.36
N ASN A 14 -6.17 -15.05 -7.40
CA ASN A 14 -7.50 -14.53 -7.67
C ASN A 14 -7.44 -13.58 -8.88
N ASP A 15 -8.57 -13.47 -9.60
CA ASP A 15 -8.74 -12.91 -10.96
C ASP A 15 -8.35 -11.42 -11.14
N GLY A 16 -7.10 -11.04 -10.87
CA GLY A 16 -6.57 -9.69 -11.11
C GLY A 16 -6.39 -8.82 -9.85
N GLU A 17 -6.83 -9.29 -8.69
CA GLU A 17 -6.78 -8.58 -7.41
C GLU A 17 -6.34 -9.51 -6.28
N ASP A 18 -5.28 -9.14 -5.55
CA ASP A 18 -4.77 -9.84 -4.37
C ASP A 18 -5.25 -9.11 -3.10
N THR A 19 -5.89 -9.82 -2.17
CA THR A 19 -6.18 -9.23 -0.84
C THR A 19 -4.96 -9.34 0.06
N VAL A 20 -4.42 -8.20 0.49
CA VAL A 20 -3.31 -8.13 1.45
C VAL A 20 -3.83 -7.74 2.81
N ARG A 21 -3.51 -8.55 3.83
CA ARG A 21 -3.78 -8.22 5.23
C ARG A 21 -2.61 -7.44 5.81
N VAL A 22 -2.88 -6.22 6.24
CA VAL A 22 -1.89 -5.33 6.86
C VAL A 22 -2.31 -5.07 8.30
N THR A 23 -1.40 -5.29 9.23
CA THR A 23 -1.56 -4.89 10.63
C THR A 23 -0.41 -3.96 10.98
N LEU A 24 -0.72 -2.68 11.15
CA LEU A 24 0.26 -1.64 11.44
C LEU A 24 -0.19 -0.87 12.68
N SER A 25 0.79 -0.30 13.38
CA SER A 25 0.47 0.67 14.42
C SER A 25 0.01 1.97 13.76
N ARG A 26 -0.80 2.77 14.48
CA ARG A 26 -1.21 4.09 14.01
C ARG A 26 -0.01 4.96 13.59
N LYS A 27 1.07 4.92 14.36
CA LYS A 27 2.29 5.69 14.08
C LYS A 27 2.96 5.26 12.78
N ASP A 28 2.97 3.97 12.49
CA ASP A 28 3.54 3.45 11.23
C ASP A 28 2.66 3.85 10.04
N CYS A 29 1.33 3.81 10.18
CA CYS A 29 0.41 4.31 9.17
C CYS A 29 0.59 5.82 8.89
N GLU A 30 0.69 6.64 9.94
CA GLU A 30 0.96 8.08 9.81
C GLU A 30 2.30 8.33 9.09
N THR A 31 3.36 7.60 9.48
CA THR A 31 4.69 7.73 8.88
C THR A 31 4.69 7.33 7.41
N LEU A 32 3.99 6.24 7.05
CA LEU A 32 3.90 5.77 5.67
C LEU A 32 3.07 6.71 4.79
N SER A 33 1.96 7.23 5.31
CA SER A 33 1.14 8.24 4.64
C SER A 33 1.97 9.50 4.33
N GLU A 34 2.70 10.05 5.32
CA GLU A 34 3.58 11.20 5.10
C GLU A 34 4.68 10.93 4.07
N LEU A 35 5.30 9.74 4.11
CA LEU A 35 6.33 9.36 3.15
C LEU A 35 5.80 9.27 1.72
N LEU A 36 4.59 8.73 1.54
CA LEU A 36 3.98 8.56 0.23
C LEU A 36 3.51 9.89 -0.36
N SER A 37 2.98 10.79 0.47
CA SER A 37 2.69 12.17 0.08
C SER A 37 3.97 12.87 -0.42
N PHE A 38 5.08 12.76 0.32
CA PHE A 38 6.37 13.29 -0.13
C PHE A 38 6.85 12.66 -1.44
N CYS A 39 6.68 11.34 -1.61
CA CYS A 39 7.03 10.67 -2.87
C CYS A 39 6.17 11.16 -4.04
N ALA A 40 4.87 11.36 -3.85
CA ALA A 40 3.97 11.90 -4.87
C ALA A 40 4.44 13.30 -5.31
N ASP A 41 4.77 14.17 -4.37
CA ASP A 41 5.30 15.51 -4.64
C ASP A 41 6.62 15.47 -5.43
N VAL A 42 7.58 14.63 -5.02
CA VAL A 42 8.86 14.47 -5.71
C VAL A 42 8.67 13.94 -7.14
N ILE A 43 7.73 13.02 -7.35
CA ILE A 43 7.44 12.50 -8.69
C ILE A 43 6.76 13.58 -9.53
N ALA A 44 5.82 14.33 -8.97
CA ALA A 44 5.15 15.43 -9.67
C ALA A 44 6.13 16.54 -10.09
N ASP A 45 7.10 16.88 -9.25
CA ASP A 45 8.13 17.91 -9.54
C ASP A 45 9.13 17.50 -10.62
N SER A 46 9.22 16.20 -10.94
CA SER A 46 10.14 15.70 -11.97
C SER A 46 9.76 16.07 -13.41
N ASP A 47 8.59 16.69 -13.62
CA ASP A 47 8.06 17.23 -14.89
C ASP A 47 8.24 16.26 -16.08
N CYS A 48 8.03 14.96 -15.83
CA CYS A 48 8.15 13.91 -16.82
C CYS A 48 6.75 13.49 -17.33
N PRO A 49 6.35 13.90 -18.56
CA PRO A 49 4.96 13.78 -19.02
C PRO A 49 4.65 12.40 -19.64
N CYS A 50 5.14 11.31 -19.04
CA CYS A 50 4.84 9.98 -19.55
C CYS A 50 3.83 9.24 -18.67
N GLU A 51 2.99 8.43 -19.31
CA GLU A 51 1.92 7.66 -18.66
C GLU A 51 2.42 6.73 -17.54
N ALA A 52 3.71 6.37 -17.54
CA ALA A 52 4.31 5.60 -16.46
C ALA A 52 4.58 6.44 -15.19
N PHE A 53 4.82 7.75 -15.32
CA PHE A 53 4.98 8.67 -14.19
C PHE A 53 3.62 9.04 -13.59
N ASP A 54 2.62 9.35 -14.42
CA ASP A 54 1.26 9.62 -13.94
C ASP A 54 0.71 8.45 -13.12
N ARG A 55 0.95 7.21 -13.59
CA ARG A 55 0.59 5.99 -12.84
C ARG A 55 1.30 5.87 -11.50
N ARG A 56 2.55 6.33 -11.38
CA ARG A 56 3.30 6.29 -10.11
C ARG A 56 2.83 7.35 -9.12
N ILE A 57 2.45 8.54 -9.61
CA ILE A 57 1.83 9.57 -8.76
C ILE A 57 0.52 9.03 -8.22
N PHE A 58 -0.37 8.55 -9.09
CA PHE A 58 -1.65 7.95 -8.71
C PHE A 58 -1.47 6.79 -7.71
N GLN A 59 -0.47 5.95 -7.92
CA GLN A 59 -0.17 4.86 -6.99
C GLN A 59 0.30 5.36 -5.62
N ALA A 60 1.14 6.39 -5.57
CA ALA A 60 1.61 6.97 -4.31
C ALA A 60 0.44 7.59 -3.54
N GLU A 61 -0.43 8.34 -4.21
CA GLU A 61 -1.65 8.94 -3.64
C GLU A 61 -2.62 7.87 -3.11
N ALA A 62 -2.87 6.80 -3.88
CA ALA A 62 -3.75 5.72 -3.44
C ALA A 62 -3.25 5.02 -2.17
N TRP A 63 -1.94 4.76 -2.09
CA TRP A 63 -1.35 4.20 -0.86
C TRP A 63 -1.36 5.19 0.30
N GLU A 64 -1.14 6.48 0.05
CA GLU A 64 -1.22 7.53 1.06
C GLU A 64 -2.61 7.56 1.70
N ASP A 65 -3.65 7.59 0.88
CA ASP A 65 -5.05 7.58 1.30
C ASP A 65 -5.39 6.32 2.10
N ALA A 66 -4.91 5.15 1.64
CA ALA A 66 -5.08 3.90 2.38
C ALA A 66 -4.45 4.01 3.78
N PHE A 67 -3.17 4.39 3.90
CA PHE A 67 -2.54 4.49 5.22
C PHE A 67 -3.14 5.58 6.11
N ARG A 68 -3.60 6.69 5.53
CA ARG A 68 -4.31 7.74 6.28
C ARG A 68 -5.61 7.19 6.88
N ALA A 69 -6.42 6.49 6.09
CA ALA A 69 -7.64 5.84 6.57
C ALA A 69 -7.36 4.79 7.66
N LEU A 70 -6.28 4.02 7.51
CA LEU A 70 -5.81 3.07 8.53
C LEU A 70 -5.45 3.77 9.84
N ALA A 71 -4.74 4.89 9.79
CA ALA A 71 -4.39 5.68 10.98
C ALA A 71 -5.62 6.22 11.72
N GLU A 72 -6.68 6.59 10.99
CA GLU A 72 -7.93 7.12 11.53
C GLU A 72 -8.81 6.03 12.19
N SER A 73 -8.78 4.81 11.67
CA SER A 73 -9.62 3.70 12.14
C SER A 73 -9.25 3.08 13.49
N GLY A 74 -8.04 3.35 14.01
CA GLY A 74 -7.59 2.98 15.36
C GLY A 74 -6.51 1.89 15.40
N PRO A 75 -5.62 1.91 16.41
CA PRO A 75 -4.44 1.04 16.45
C PRO A 75 -4.78 -0.45 16.68
N GLY A 76 -4.05 -1.35 16.01
CA GLY A 76 -4.10 -2.79 16.26
C GLY A 76 -5.22 -3.54 15.53
N ILE A 77 -5.90 -2.89 14.59
CA ILE A 77 -6.87 -3.53 13.71
C ILE A 77 -6.11 -4.10 12.50
N THR A 78 -6.41 -5.34 12.13
CA THR A 78 -5.97 -5.92 10.86
C THR A 78 -6.89 -5.38 9.77
N HIS A 79 -6.31 -4.76 8.77
CA HIS A 79 -7.05 -4.24 7.63
C HIS A 79 -6.79 -5.10 6.40
N GLU A 80 -7.87 -5.40 5.68
CA GLU A 80 -7.80 -6.02 4.37
C GLU A 80 -7.75 -4.92 3.33
N LEU A 81 -6.62 -4.85 2.61
CA LEU A 81 -6.45 -3.99 1.45
C LEU A 81 -6.61 -4.87 0.21
N VAL A 82 -7.36 -4.39 -0.77
CA VAL A 82 -7.40 -5.02 -2.09
C VAL A 82 -6.26 -4.40 -2.90
N VAL A 83 -5.35 -5.24 -3.35
CA VAL A 83 -4.17 -4.84 -4.11
C VAL A 83 -4.26 -5.47 -5.49
N GLY A 84 -4.57 -4.68 -6.52
CA GLY A 84 -4.57 -5.10 -7.91
C GLY A 84 -3.20 -5.65 -8.36
N GLN A 85 -3.21 -6.47 -9.41
CA GLN A 85 -1.97 -6.96 -10.03
C GLN A 85 -1.06 -5.77 -10.37
N GLN A 86 0.19 -5.81 -9.89
CA GLN A 86 1.23 -4.76 -9.91
C GLN A 86 1.33 -3.86 -8.65
N GLY A 87 0.57 -4.13 -7.59
CA GLY A 87 0.73 -3.42 -6.32
C GLY A 87 -0.09 -2.13 -6.22
N TYR A 88 -1.14 -2.00 -7.02
CA TYR A 88 -2.10 -0.88 -6.96
C TYR A 88 -3.11 -1.15 -5.86
N VAL A 89 -3.46 -0.15 -5.05
CA VAL A 89 -4.59 -0.24 -4.10
C VAL A 89 -5.82 0.32 -4.78
N ASP A 90 -6.95 -0.39 -4.67
CA ASP A 90 -8.27 0.04 -5.15
C ASP A 90 -9.14 0.51 -3.96
#